data_AF-A0A2A5D8M2-F1
#
_entry.id   AF-A0A2A5D8M2-F1
#
_cell.length_a   1.000
_cell.length_b   1.000
_cell.length_c   1.000
_cell.angle_alpha   90.00
_cell.angle_beta   90.00
_cell.angle_gamma   90.00
#
_symmetry.space_group_name_H-M   'P 1'
#
loop_
_entity.id
_entity.type
_entity.pdbx_description
1 polymer ?
#
loop_
_entity_poly.entity_id
_entity_poly.type
_entity_poly.pdbx_seq_one_letter_code
_entity_poly.pdbx_strand_id
1 'polypeptide(L)'
;MKRNPLLLLSFCGALLLAVIFLPSQSTDSQKVEVFNPSDQGRAPLPFSSEVLTRHASVEETSTDVTSLSEQWSVIKPMLLVKKTRGVGIAMAMELRGLPNFFLDRIPLEMEENQEFANPFGHLMAVMLEGWLQIPGETEASFVSFLPDLFLQAEQSEDICQVAANAWRGRRLLNAEDLDLVLELRPENVDQSQFPWRVAFFLLTLEDTFHALMEGGDSGRVERFLEDPSHKVRLVAIRVLFDGKSSADWASIMGLLEKMDFADVVALAEWIATSQEPQVAGELLRMISSSMNATGGFLSAWAMLGGRDRSVLEWTLRSEFDFLTAEQTSEPPTGFLPIENVGELDFLYHEGSLRKEVMDAYFLNSLSKGEPMDAEMLNWLARLDQNPLTRGQAWRTLGRSPDDANLALVLDLFQEPGYLASLRLPGEDSDQRAAEYLIQYVSPRLDASERSLFLAQSQEMLLSAEERAALEKAFSN
;
A
#
# COMPACT_ATOMS: atom_id res chain seq x y z
N MET A 1 6.94 1.24 49.86
CA MET A 1 6.60 1.85 48.56
C MET A 1 6.41 0.73 47.56
N LYS A 2 5.17 0.47 47.14
CA LYS A 2 4.83 -0.58 46.17
C LYS A 2 4.91 0.02 44.76
N ARG A 3 5.67 -0.60 43.84
CA ARG A 3 5.69 -0.26 42.42
C ARG A 3 4.91 -1.33 41.64
N ASN A 4 4.02 -0.87 40.78
CA ASN A 4 3.16 -1.65 39.88
C ASN A 4 3.98 -2.34 38.77
N PRO A 5 3.67 -3.59 38.39
CA PRO A 5 4.05 -4.20 37.12
C PRO A 5 2.83 -4.21 36.19
N LEU A 6 2.72 -3.22 35.32
CA LEU A 6 1.70 -3.17 34.26
C LEU A 6 2.28 -2.34 33.11
N LEU A 7 3.23 -2.92 32.37
CA LEU A 7 3.76 -2.41 31.10
C LEU A 7 4.66 -3.50 30.48
N LEU A 8 4.07 -4.62 30.06
CA LEU A 8 4.77 -5.60 29.19
C LEU A 8 3.85 -6.60 28.46
N LEU A 9 2.54 -6.36 28.42
CA LEU A 9 1.57 -7.19 27.69
C LEU A 9 0.59 -6.29 26.94
N SER A 10 1.01 -5.71 25.83
CA SER A 10 0.10 -5.12 24.84
C SER A 10 0.86 -4.80 23.56
N PHE A 11 1.18 -5.78 22.73
CA PHE A 11 1.44 -5.52 21.29
C PHE A 11 1.19 -6.71 20.34
N CYS A 12 0.39 -7.70 20.74
CA CYS A 12 -0.02 -8.80 19.84
C CYS A 12 -1.56 -8.94 19.68
N GLY A 13 -2.35 -7.93 20.07
CA GLY A 13 -3.81 -8.09 20.18
C GLY A 13 -4.68 -7.39 19.13
N ALA A 14 -4.14 -6.57 18.22
CA ALA A 14 -4.97 -5.63 17.44
C ALA A 14 -4.89 -5.75 15.91
N LEU A 15 -4.12 -6.70 15.33
CA LEU A 15 -3.94 -6.79 13.88
C LEU A 15 -4.66 -7.98 13.20
N LEU A 16 -5.64 -8.60 13.88
CA LEU A 16 -6.26 -9.86 13.44
C LEU A 16 -7.72 -9.75 12.96
N LEU A 17 -8.20 -8.54 12.61
CA LEU A 17 -9.61 -8.33 12.25
C LEU A 17 -9.90 -7.59 10.93
N ALA A 18 -8.92 -7.40 10.04
CA ALA A 18 -9.15 -6.66 8.79
C ALA A 18 -8.77 -7.37 7.48
N VAL A 19 -8.56 -8.69 7.48
CA VAL A 19 -8.26 -9.47 6.25
C VAL A 19 -9.34 -10.50 5.99
N ILE A 20 -10.59 -10.06 5.79
CA ILE A 20 -11.62 -10.87 5.13
C ILE A 20 -12.47 -9.90 4.30
N PHE A 21 -12.29 -9.92 2.98
CA PHE A 21 -13.29 -9.80 1.90
C PHE A 21 -12.67 -9.20 0.62
N LEU A 22 -12.26 -10.06 -0.32
CA LEU A 22 -12.27 -9.76 -1.76
C LEU A 22 -12.72 -11.02 -2.51
N PRO A 23 -13.75 -10.95 -3.39
CA PRO A 23 -14.11 -12.05 -4.27
C PRO A 23 -13.31 -12.02 -5.57
N SER A 24 -12.87 -13.19 -6.00
CA SER A 24 -12.23 -13.49 -7.28
C SER A 24 -13.13 -13.16 -8.48
N GLN A 25 -12.57 -12.60 -9.55
CA GLN A 25 -13.16 -12.72 -10.88
C GLN A 25 -12.15 -13.35 -11.85
N SER A 26 -12.63 -14.39 -12.51
CA SER A 26 -11.99 -15.17 -13.55
C SER A 26 -11.98 -14.41 -14.88
N THR A 27 -10.84 -14.45 -15.53
CA THR A 27 -10.61 -14.08 -16.92
C THR A 27 -11.31 -15.04 -17.87
N ASP A 28 -11.94 -14.51 -18.92
CA ASP A 28 -12.09 -15.23 -20.19
C ASP A 28 -12.00 -14.24 -21.36
N SER A 29 -11.02 -14.48 -22.20
CA SER A 29 -10.72 -13.74 -23.44
C SER A 29 -11.54 -14.30 -24.60
N GLN A 30 -12.09 -13.45 -25.47
CA GLN A 30 -12.36 -13.84 -26.86
C GLN A 30 -12.33 -12.64 -27.84
N LYS A 31 -11.25 -12.62 -28.64
CA LYS A 31 -11.10 -12.27 -30.07
C LYS A 31 -11.89 -11.08 -30.66
N VAL A 32 -11.12 -10.05 -30.98
CA VAL A 32 -11.44 -8.98 -31.94
C VAL A 32 -11.26 -9.49 -33.38
N GLU A 33 -12.31 -9.36 -34.21
CA GLU A 33 -12.20 -9.42 -35.67
C GLU A 33 -12.11 -8.00 -36.24
N VAL A 34 -11.11 -7.81 -37.10
CA VAL A 34 -10.79 -6.61 -37.85
C VAL A 34 -11.82 -6.40 -38.96
N PHE A 35 -12.42 -5.21 -39.05
CA PHE A 35 -13.01 -4.74 -40.30
C PHE A 35 -12.73 -3.25 -40.51
N ASN A 36 -12.03 -2.95 -41.60
CA ASN A 36 -11.78 -1.63 -42.15
C ASN A 36 -12.60 -1.54 -43.45
N PRO A 37 -13.27 -0.42 -43.75
CA PRO A 37 -12.90 0.23 -45.00
C PRO A 37 -12.94 1.77 -44.94
N SER A 38 -11.87 2.33 -45.48
CA SER A 38 -11.73 3.69 -45.96
C SER A 38 -12.57 3.98 -47.23
N ASP A 39 -12.79 5.28 -47.41
CA ASP A 39 -13.09 6.00 -48.65
C ASP A 39 -14.53 6.01 -49.20
N GLN A 40 -15.19 7.16 -49.00
CA GLN A 40 -15.68 7.97 -50.12
C GLN A 40 -15.89 9.42 -49.69
N GLY A 41 -15.05 10.33 -50.22
CA GLY A 41 -15.06 11.74 -49.92
C GLY A 41 -16.01 12.60 -50.76
N ARG A 42 -16.15 13.86 -50.34
CA ARG A 42 -16.27 15.06 -51.21
C ARG A 42 -16.15 16.34 -50.36
N ALA A 43 -15.18 17.17 -50.72
CA ALA A 43 -14.93 18.54 -50.23
C ALA A 43 -15.79 19.57 -51.02
N PRO A 44 -15.59 20.92 -50.94
CA PRO A 44 -15.38 21.84 -49.80
C PRO A 44 -16.22 23.17 -49.85
N LEU A 45 -16.37 23.85 -48.68
CA LEU A 45 -16.48 25.33 -48.40
C LEU A 45 -17.70 26.14 -48.94
N PRO A 46 -18.00 27.43 -48.55
CA PRO A 46 -17.30 28.41 -47.66
C PRO A 46 -18.20 29.34 -46.74
N PHE A 47 -17.54 30.24 -45.95
CA PHE A 47 -18.01 31.50 -45.29
C PHE A 47 -19.11 31.40 -44.20
N SER A 48 -19.26 32.27 -43.20
CA SER A 48 -18.50 33.34 -42.53
C SER A 48 -19.31 33.77 -41.29
N SER A 49 -18.64 34.34 -40.29
CA SER A 49 -19.13 35.22 -39.21
C SER A 49 -20.59 35.73 -39.29
N GLU A 50 -21.38 35.45 -38.23
CA GLU A 50 -22.38 36.34 -37.59
C GLU A 50 -23.36 35.50 -36.76
N VAL A 51 -23.23 35.44 -35.43
CA VAL A 51 -24.39 35.51 -34.50
C VAL A 51 -23.88 36.01 -33.14
N LEU A 52 -23.86 37.33 -32.98
CA LEU A 52 -24.09 37.96 -31.69
C LEU A 52 -25.61 38.19 -31.59
N THR A 53 -26.17 37.94 -30.41
CA THR A 53 -27.54 38.26 -30.00
C THR A 53 -28.69 37.56 -30.73
N ARG A 54 -29.26 36.55 -30.08
CA ARG A 54 -30.73 36.42 -29.95
C ARG A 54 -31.05 35.73 -28.64
N HIS A 55 -31.28 36.55 -27.60
CA HIS A 55 -32.30 36.22 -26.62
C HIS A 55 -33.64 36.16 -27.38
N ALA A 56 -34.15 34.95 -27.54
CA ALA A 56 -35.54 34.69 -27.85
C ALA A 56 -35.94 33.44 -27.08
N SER A 57 -36.49 33.68 -25.89
CA SER A 57 -37.51 32.87 -25.23
C SER A 57 -38.03 31.69 -26.06
N VAL A 58 -37.57 30.49 -25.70
CA VAL A 58 -38.28 29.25 -25.99
C VAL A 58 -38.96 28.86 -24.68
N GLU A 59 -40.26 29.17 -24.60
CA GLU A 59 -41.19 28.50 -23.71
C GLU A 59 -41.36 27.06 -24.22
N GLU A 60 -40.54 26.14 -23.70
CA GLU A 60 -40.81 24.69 -23.71
C GLU A 60 -40.51 24.15 -22.31
N THR A 61 -41.30 24.57 -21.33
CA THR A 61 -41.16 24.12 -19.94
C THR A 61 -42.54 23.81 -19.36
N SER A 62 -42.96 22.54 -19.35
CA SER A 62 -43.66 21.94 -18.19
C SER A 62 -44.00 20.45 -18.31
N THR A 63 -43.88 19.81 -19.48
CA THR A 63 -44.32 18.40 -19.63
C THR A 63 -43.25 17.31 -19.39
N ASP A 64 -41.95 17.62 -19.45
CA ASP A 64 -40.89 16.59 -19.29
C ASP A 64 -40.37 16.43 -17.85
N VAL A 65 -40.30 17.51 -17.05
CA VAL A 65 -39.72 17.49 -15.69
C VAL A 65 -40.56 16.68 -14.68
N THR A 66 -41.88 16.61 -14.89
CA THR A 66 -42.77 15.74 -14.11
C THR A 66 -42.48 14.27 -14.34
N SER A 67 -42.02 13.87 -15.54
CA SER A 67 -41.71 12.47 -15.84
C SER A 67 -40.43 11.97 -15.16
N LEU A 68 -39.38 12.80 -15.13
CA LEU A 68 -38.10 12.45 -14.50
C LEU A 68 -38.21 12.32 -12.98
N SER A 69 -38.93 13.23 -12.33
CA SER A 69 -39.11 13.18 -10.87
C SER A 69 -39.94 11.96 -10.45
N GLU A 70 -40.96 11.58 -11.23
CA GLU A 70 -41.75 10.37 -11.00
C GLU A 70 -40.90 9.10 -11.19
N GLN A 71 -40.13 9.02 -12.27
CA GLN A 71 -39.23 7.88 -12.53
C GLN A 71 -38.13 7.77 -11.45
N TRP A 72 -37.57 8.91 -11.03
CA TRP A 72 -36.60 8.96 -9.95
C TRP A 72 -37.16 8.42 -8.62
N SER A 73 -38.43 8.71 -8.31
CA SER A 73 -39.08 8.20 -7.10
C SER A 73 -39.16 6.67 -7.04
N VAL A 74 -39.16 6.00 -8.21
CA VAL A 74 -39.11 4.54 -8.34
C VAL A 74 -37.67 4.04 -8.24
N ILE A 75 -36.71 4.74 -8.86
CA ILE A 75 -35.30 4.35 -8.93
C ILE A 75 -34.59 4.54 -7.58
N LYS A 76 -34.79 5.69 -6.91
CA LYS A 76 -34.11 6.08 -5.65
C LYS A 76 -34.12 4.95 -4.60
N PRO A 77 -35.27 4.34 -4.24
CA PRO A 77 -35.30 3.24 -3.27
C PRO A 77 -34.48 2.00 -3.70
N MET A 78 -34.39 1.74 -5.01
CA MET A 78 -33.66 0.58 -5.54
C MET A 78 -32.14 0.73 -5.38
N LEU A 79 -31.63 1.97 -5.37
CA LEU A 79 -30.21 2.27 -5.22
C LEU A 79 -29.67 1.92 -3.82
N LEU A 80 -30.49 2.11 -2.78
CA LEU A 80 -30.12 1.79 -1.39
C LEU A 80 -29.91 0.29 -1.19
N VAL A 81 -30.77 -0.53 -1.79
CA VAL A 81 -30.75 -1.99 -1.58
C VAL A 81 -29.73 -2.66 -2.51
N LYS A 82 -28.67 -3.23 -1.93
CA LYS A 82 -27.55 -3.86 -2.67
C LYS A 82 -28.00 -4.87 -3.75
N LYS A 83 -29.09 -5.62 -3.51
CA LYS A 83 -29.62 -6.62 -4.46
C LYS A 83 -30.29 -6.00 -5.69
N THR A 84 -30.86 -4.82 -5.57
CA THR A 84 -31.60 -4.13 -6.65
C THR A 84 -30.82 -2.96 -7.23
N ARG A 85 -29.70 -2.57 -6.62
CA ARG A 85 -28.90 -1.41 -7.03
C ARG A 85 -28.51 -1.44 -8.50
N GLY A 86 -28.06 -2.59 -9.01
CA GLY A 86 -27.70 -2.73 -10.43
C GLY A 86 -28.88 -2.45 -11.37
N VAL A 87 -30.09 -2.88 -10.99
CA VAL A 87 -31.32 -2.60 -11.74
C VAL A 87 -31.65 -1.11 -11.66
N GLY A 88 -31.55 -0.49 -10.48
CA GLY A 88 -31.77 0.95 -10.31
C GLY A 88 -30.80 1.79 -11.14
N ILE A 89 -29.52 1.42 -11.19
CA ILE A 89 -28.51 2.09 -12.03
C ILE A 89 -28.86 1.93 -13.52
N ALA A 90 -29.18 0.72 -13.97
CA ALA A 90 -29.55 0.48 -15.36
C ALA A 90 -30.78 1.32 -15.77
N MET A 91 -31.82 1.35 -14.92
CA MET A 91 -33.00 2.19 -15.15
C MET A 91 -32.68 3.68 -15.16
N ALA A 92 -31.75 4.14 -14.31
CA ALA A 92 -31.31 5.54 -14.32
C ALA A 92 -30.64 5.89 -15.66
N MET A 93 -29.74 5.03 -16.16
CA MET A 93 -29.01 5.26 -17.42
C MET A 93 -29.93 5.36 -18.65
N GLU A 94 -31.18 4.89 -18.58
CA GLU A 94 -32.19 5.04 -19.64
C GLU A 94 -32.88 6.42 -19.63
N LEU A 95 -32.61 7.27 -18.64
CA LEU A 95 -33.26 8.57 -18.47
C LEU A 95 -32.56 9.68 -19.25
N ARG A 96 -33.26 10.30 -20.19
CA ARG A 96 -32.79 11.51 -20.89
C ARG A 96 -32.64 12.67 -19.91
N GLY A 97 -31.49 13.35 -19.93
CA GLY A 97 -31.20 14.49 -19.07
C GLY A 97 -30.91 14.11 -17.61
N LEU A 98 -30.62 12.83 -17.34
CA LEU A 98 -30.22 12.37 -16.01
C LEU A 98 -29.08 13.19 -15.40
N PRO A 99 -27.98 13.53 -16.10
CA PRO A 99 -26.82 14.13 -15.44
C PRO A 99 -27.11 15.41 -14.66
N ASN A 100 -27.74 16.38 -15.32
CA ASN A 100 -28.09 17.65 -14.67
C ASN A 100 -29.17 17.45 -13.60
N PHE A 101 -30.19 16.64 -13.89
CA PHE A 101 -31.23 16.32 -12.91
C PHE A 101 -30.64 15.67 -11.64
N PHE A 102 -29.73 14.72 -11.81
CA PHE A 102 -29.11 13.99 -10.71
C PHE A 102 -28.20 14.89 -9.89
N LEU A 103 -27.41 15.75 -10.54
CA LEU A 103 -26.54 16.71 -9.87
C LEU A 103 -27.33 17.64 -8.95
N ASP A 104 -28.47 18.17 -9.42
CA ASP A 104 -29.36 19.02 -8.63
C ASP A 104 -30.04 18.29 -7.45
N ARG A 105 -30.17 16.95 -7.55
CA ARG A 105 -30.83 16.13 -6.54
C ARG A 105 -29.93 15.70 -5.40
N ILE A 106 -28.62 15.56 -5.64
CA ILE A 106 -27.67 15.04 -4.63
C ILE A 106 -27.80 15.76 -3.28
N PRO A 107 -27.74 17.11 -3.18
CA PRO A 107 -27.79 17.79 -1.89
C PRO A 107 -29.12 17.56 -1.16
N LEU A 108 -30.24 17.60 -1.90
CA LEU A 108 -31.58 17.43 -1.35
C LEU A 108 -31.77 16.03 -0.75
N GLU A 109 -31.28 15.02 -1.46
CA GLU A 109 -31.47 13.62 -1.10
C GLU A 109 -30.48 13.17 0.00
N MET A 110 -29.27 13.73 0.01
CA MET A 110 -28.27 13.46 1.05
C MET A 110 -28.58 14.18 2.38
N GLU A 111 -29.23 15.34 2.34
CA GLU A 111 -29.76 15.99 3.54
C GLU A 111 -30.83 15.11 4.21
N GLU A 112 -31.66 14.41 3.43
CA GLU A 112 -32.65 13.47 3.94
C GLU A 112 -32.03 12.15 4.44
N ASN A 113 -31.07 11.58 3.70
CA ASN A 113 -30.44 10.31 4.04
C ASN A 113 -29.01 10.17 3.52
N GLN A 114 -28.04 10.26 4.42
CA GLN A 114 -26.61 10.13 4.14
C GLN A 114 -26.19 8.72 3.65
N GLU A 115 -27.03 7.68 3.79
CA GLU A 115 -26.76 6.36 3.22
C GLU A 115 -26.68 6.36 1.68
N PHE A 116 -27.19 7.42 1.03
CA PHE A 116 -27.12 7.59 -0.42
C PHE A 116 -25.72 7.91 -0.96
N ALA A 117 -24.77 8.37 -0.13
CA ALA A 117 -23.44 8.79 -0.58
C ALA A 117 -22.73 7.73 -1.45
N ASN A 118 -22.74 6.46 -1.02
CA ASN A 118 -22.10 5.36 -1.75
C ASN A 118 -22.89 4.91 -3.01
N PRO A 119 -24.22 4.66 -2.94
CA PRO A 119 -25.03 4.39 -4.12
C PRO A 119 -24.96 5.49 -5.19
N PHE A 120 -24.99 6.76 -4.77
CA PHE A 120 -24.90 7.90 -5.68
C PHE A 120 -23.51 8.01 -6.29
N GLY A 121 -22.45 7.80 -5.52
CA GLY A 121 -21.09 7.72 -6.08
C GLY A 121 -20.96 6.64 -7.16
N HIS A 122 -21.60 5.47 -6.95
CA HIS A 122 -21.61 4.42 -7.96
C HIS A 122 -22.45 4.77 -9.20
N LEU A 123 -23.62 5.40 -9.02
CA LEU A 123 -24.41 5.87 -10.15
C LEU A 123 -23.64 6.92 -10.96
N MET A 124 -23.06 7.92 -10.31
CA MET A 124 -22.24 8.95 -10.96
C MET A 124 -21.06 8.32 -11.72
N ALA A 125 -20.36 7.35 -11.11
CA ALA A 125 -19.29 6.63 -11.78
C ALA A 125 -19.75 5.97 -13.10
N VAL A 126 -20.87 5.24 -13.06
CA VAL A 126 -21.42 4.57 -14.26
C VAL A 126 -21.88 5.59 -15.29
N MET A 127 -22.44 6.72 -14.85
CA MET A 127 -22.84 7.80 -15.75
C MET A 127 -21.65 8.43 -16.47
N LEU A 128 -20.56 8.70 -15.75
CA LEU A 128 -19.36 9.32 -16.32
C LEU A 128 -18.64 8.38 -17.30
N GLU A 129 -18.46 7.10 -16.95
CA GLU A 129 -17.86 6.10 -17.85
C GLU A 129 -18.76 5.79 -19.05
N GLY A 130 -20.07 5.73 -18.83
CA GLY A 130 -21.08 5.37 -19.80
C GLY A 130 -21.76 6.57 -20.46
N TRP A 131 -21.13 7.75 -20.48
CA TRP A 131 -21.81 9.01 -20.83
C TRP A 131 -22.58 8.94 -22.15
N LEU A 132 -21.94 8.41 -23.20
CA LEU A 132 -22.53 8.28 -24.55
C LEU A 132 -23.67 7.23 -24.63
N GLN A 133 -23.88 6.45 -23.57
CA GLN A 133 -24.99 5.49 -23.47
C GLN A 133 -26.26 6.15 -22.90
N ILE A 134 -26.14 7.33 -22.28
CA ILE A 134 -27.27 8.07 -21.72
C ILE A 134 -28.05 8.74 -22.87
N PRO A 135 -29.37 8.53 -22.99
CA PRO A 135 -30.15 9.06 -24.09
C PRO A 135 -30.08 10.59 -24.22
N GLY A 136 -29.51 11.08 -25.32
CA GLY A 136 -29.41 12.51 -25.62
C GLY A 136 -28.08 13.15 -25.23
N GLU A 137 -27.20 12.41 -24.56
CA GLU A 137 -25.86 12.89 -24.22
C GLU A 137 -24.85 12.71 -25.36
N THR A 138 -23.87 13.60 -25.42
CA THR A 138 -22.83 13.67 -26.45
C THR A 138 -21.48 14.02 -25.82
N GLU A 139 -20.39 13.89 -26.56
CA GLU A 139 -19.06 14.34 -26.09
C GLU A 139 -19.08 15.83 -25.73
N ALA A 140 -19.76 16.66 -26.52
CA ALA A 140 -19.88 18.09 -26.24
C ALA A 140 -20.67 18.39 -24.96
N SER A 141 -21.69 17.58 -24.64
CA SER A 141 -22.43 17.73 -23.37
C SER A 141 -21.60 17.24 -22.19
N PHE A 142 -20.74 16.24 -22.35
CA PHE A 142 -19.78 15.82 -21.31
C PHE A 142 -18.82 16.95 -20.95
N VAL A 143 -18.19 17.55 -21.97
CA VAL A 143 -17.26 18.68 -21.79
C VAL A 143 -17.94 19.87 -21.14
N SER A 144 -19.24 20.08 -21.42
CA SER A 144 -20.02 21.15 -20.79
C SER A 144 -20.46 20.80 -19.36
N PHE A 145 -20.64 19.52 -19.04
CA PHE A 145 -21.06 19.05 -17.72
C PHE A 145 -19.93 19.11 -16.68
N LEU A 146 -18.68 18.88 -17.07
CA LEU A 146 -17.55 18.89 -16.13
C LEU A 146 -17.40 20.23 -15.38
N PRO A 147 -17.40 21.41 -16.05
CA PRO A 147 -17.40 22.70 -15.35
C PRO A 147 -18.59 22.88 -14.40
N ASP A 148 -19.78 22.44 -14.79
CA ASP A 148 -20.97 22.53 -13.94
C ASP A 148 -20.84 21.64 -12.69
N LEU A 149 -20.38 20.40 -12.85
CA LEU A 149 -20.08 19.49 -11.74
C LEU A 149 -19.06 20.12 -10.78
N PHE A 150 -18.00 20.72 -11.32
CA PHE A 150 -16.91 21.28 -10.54
C PHE A 150 -17.36 22.52 -9.76
N LEU A 151 -18.11 23.41 -10.42
CA LEU A 151 -18.72 24.58 -9.78
C LEU A 151 -19.68 24.18 -8.66
N GLN A 152 -20.51 23.15 -8.88
CA GLN A 152 -21.44 22.68 -7.84
C GLN A 152 -20.71 21.96 -6.70
N ALA A 153 -19.64 21.22 -6.99
CA ALA A 153 -18.79 20.60 -5.97
C ALA A 153 -18.11 21.65 -5.08
N GLU A 154 -17.68 22.79 -5.64
CA GLU A 154 -17.17 23.91 -4.84
C GLU A 154 -18.22 24.47 -3.85
N GLN A 155 -19.50 24.30 -4.15
CA GLN A 155 -20.61 24.82 -3.34
C GLN A 155 -21.20 23.78 -2.37
N SER A 156 -21.01 22.48 -2.59
CA SER A 156 -21.67 21.41 -1.84
C SER A 156 -20.73 20.26 -1.48
N GLU A 157 -20.59 20.00 -0.17
CA GLU A 157 -19.78 18.88 0.33
C GLU A 157 -20.38 17.51 -0.03
N ASP A 158 -21.71 17.41 -0.12
CA ASP A 158 -22.41 16.18 -0.53
C ASP A 158 -22.06 15.82 -1.99
N ILE A 159 -22.01 16.84 -2.87
CA ILE A 159 -21.58 16.65 -4.26
C ILE A 159 -20.12 16.23 -4.31
N CYS A 160 -19.24 16.86 -3.54
CA CYS A 160 -17.84 16.41 -3.43
C CYS A 160 -17.72 14.97 -2.95
N GLN A 161 -18.53 14.55 -1.97
CA GLN A 161 -18.48 13.19 -1.45
C GLN A 161 -18.91 12.17 -2.51
N VAL A 162 -20.00 12.46 -3.23
CA VAL A 162 -20.48 11.62 -4.32
C VAL A 162 -19.46 11.57 -5.47
N ALA A 163 -18.94 12.74 -5.87
CA ALA A 163 -17.96 12.85 -6.96
C ALA A 163 -16.62 12.18 -6.61
N ALA A 164 -16.12 12.33 -5.39
CA ALA A 164 -14.91 11.63 -4.93
C ALA A 164 -15.10 10.10 -4.93
N ASN A 165 -16.27 9.61 -4.50
CA ASN A 165 -16.58 8.18 -4.60
C ASN A 165 -16.70 7.70 -6.04
N ALA A 166 -17.21 8.56 -6.93
CA ALA A 166 -17.28 8.29 -8.36
C ALA A 166 -15.89 8.21 -9.00
N TRP A 167 -14.99 9.14 -8.66
CA TRP A 167 -13.66 9.24 -9.28
C TRP A 167 -12.65 8.20 -8.79
N ARG A 168 -12.90 7.53 -7.66
CA ARG A 168 -11.97 6.57 -7.07
C ARG A 168 -11.62 5.45 -8.05
N GLY A 169 -10.34 5.40 -8.46
CA GLY A 169 -9.78 4.37 -9.33
C GLY A 169 -10.19 4.46 -10.80
N ARG A 170 -10.62 5.64 -11.27
CA ARG A 170 -11.05 5.87 -12.66
C ARG A 170 -10.14 6.84 -13.39
N ARG A 171 -10.16 6.73 -14.72
CA ARG A 171 -9.50 7.65 -15.66
C ARG A 171 -10.56 8.25 -16.57
N LEU A 172 -10.95 9.48 -16.29
CA LEU A 172 -12.09 10.17 -16.95
C LEU A 172 -11.67 11.51 -17.58
N LEU A 173 -10.61 12.13 -17.07
CA LEU A 173 -10.10 13.42 -17.55
C LEU A 173 -8.99 13.25 -18.58
N ASN A 174 -8.83 14.28 -19.40
CA ASN A 174 -7.73 14.43 -20.34
C ASN A 174 -6.71 15.44 -19.80
N ALA A 175 -5.51 15.46 -20.42
CA ALA A 175 -4.45 16.41 -20.08
C ALA A 175 -4.86 17.89 -20.19
N GLU A 176 -5.85 18.20 -21.05
CA GLU A 176 -6.39 19.56 -21.25
C GLU A 176 -7.23 20.05 -20.06
N ASP A 177 -7.74 19.14 -19.24
CA ASP A 177 -8.62 19.45 -18.10
C ASP A 177 -7.86 19.93 -16.85
N LEU A 178 -6.52 20.01 -16.91
CA LEU A 178 -5.70 20.39 -15.75
C LEU A 178 -6.08 21.75 -15.20
N ASP A 179 -6.29 22.76 -16.04
CA ASP A 179 -6.58 24.11 -15.58
C ASP A 179 -7.93 24.13 -14.84
N LEU A 180 -8.92 23.37 -15.31
CA LEU A 180 -10.22 23.20 -14.66
C LEU A 180 -10.09 22.49 -13.29
N VAL A 181 -9.24 21.46 -13.19
CA VAL A 181 -8.96 20.78 -11.92
C VAL A 181 -8.24 21.69 -10.92
N LEU A 182 -7.35 22.55 -11.38
CA LEU A 182 -6.64 23.49 -10.50
C LEU A 182 -7.58 24.57 -9.94
N GLU A 183 -8.67 24.92 -10.64
CA GLU A 183 -9.72 25.80 -10.12
C GLU A 183 -10.47 25.19 -8.93
N LEU A 184 -10.56 23.85 -8.82
CA LEU A 184 -11.15 23.16 -7.67
C LEU A 184 -10.29 23.22 -6.39
N ARG A 185 -9.05 23.71 -6.48
CA ARG A 185 -8.08 23.62 -5.40
C ARG A 185 -8.58 24.32 -4.13
N PRO A 186 -8.76 23.59 -3.01
CA PRO A 186 -9.05 24.22 -1.72
C PRO A 186 -7.92 25.14 -1.27
N GLU A 187 -8.25 26.27 -0.62
CA GLU A 187 -7.26 27.26 -0.14
C GLU A 187 -6.13 26.63 0.71
N ASN A 188 -6.47 25.64 1.54
CA ASN A 188 -5.50 24.88 2.34
C ASN A 188 -5.80 23.37 2.25
N VAL A 189 -5.24 22.71 1.23
CA VAL A 189 -5.41 21.27 0.95
C VAL A 189 -5.03 20.38 2.16
N ASP A 190 -3.99 20.77 2.88
CA ASP A 190 -3.40 19.95 3.94
C ASP A 190 -4.26 19.98 5.21
N GLN A 191 -4.81 21.14 5.56
CA GLN A 191 -5.55 21.39 6.80
C GLN A 191 -7.04 21.71 6.58
N SER A 192 -7.56 21.48 5.38
CA SER A 192 -8.97 21.75 5.06
C SER A 192 -9.92 21.07 6.03
N GLN A 193 -10.96 21.79 6.46
CA GLN A 193 -12.08 21.24 7.23
C GLN A 193 -13.12 20.52 6.34
N PHE A 194 -12.93 20.60 5.02
CA PHE A 194 -13.80 20.00 4.01
C PHE A 194 -13.08 18.81 3.37
N PRO A 195 -13.16 17.62 3.99
CA PRO A 195 -12.36 16.46 3.58
C PRO A 195 -12.77 15.94 2.20
N TRP A 196 -14.04 16.07 1.80
CA TRP A 196 -14.50 15.57 0.53
C TRP A 196 -14.12 16.48 -0.63
N ARG A 197 -14.06 17.80 -0.42
CA ARG A 197 -13.46 18.73 -1.39
C ARG A 197 -12.01 18.38 -1.67
N VAL A 198 -11.23 18.14 -0.62
CA VAL A 198 -9.83 17.71 -0.76
C VAL A 198 -9.74 16.37 -1.47
N ALA A 199 -10.55 15.39 -1.09
CA ALA A 199 -10.55 14.08 -1.72
C ALA A 199 -10.91 14.16 -3.21
N PHE A 200 -11.94 14.93 -3.57
CA PHE A 200 -12.34 15.13 -4.95
C PHE A 200 -11.24 15.80 -5.77
N PHE A 201 -10.68 16.91 -5.27
CA PHE A 201 -9.56 17.61 -5.91
C PHE A 201 -8.34 16.71 -6.13
N LEU A 202 -7.93 15.94 -5.12
CA LEU A 202 -6.75 15.08 -5.26
C LEU A 202 -6.99 13.92 -6.24
N LEU A 203 -8.20 13.36 -6.29
CA LEU A 203 -8.55 12.29 -7.23
C LEU A 203 -8.62 12.77 -8.68
N THR A 204 -9.20 13.95 -8.93
CA THR A 204 -9.22 14.54 -10.28
C THR A 204 -7.84 15.03 -10.71
N LEU A 205 -7.02 15.50 -9.77
CA LEU A 205 -5.63 15.84 -10.03
C LEU A 205 -4.80 14.60 -10.40
N GLU A 206 -4.95 13.51 -9.64
CA GLU A 206 -4.30 12.22 -9.94
C GLU A 206 -4.68 11.74 -11.34
N ASP A 207 -5.98 11.72 -11.66
CA ASP A 207 -6.49 11.36 -12.99
C ASP A 207 -5.82 12.19 -14.11
N THR A 208 -5.81 13.51 -13.95
CA THR A 208 -5.20 14.40 -14.95
C THR A 208 -3.69 14.22 -15.06
N PHE A 209 -3.00 13.93 -13.95
CA PHE A 209 -1.56 13.61 -13.99
C PHE A 209 -1.31 12.32 -14.77
N HIS A 210 -2.16 11.30 -14.64
CA HIS A 210 -2.03 10.10 -15.44
C HIS A 210 -2.26 10.39 -16.93
N ALA A 211 -3.27 11.20 -17.28
CA ALA A 211 -3.47 11.62 -18.66
C ALA A 211 -2.27 12.40 -19.23
N LEU A 212 -1.61 13.23 -18.43
CA LEU A 212 -0.36 13.91 -18.80
C LEU A 212 0.80 12.93 -19.01
N MET A 213 0.96 11.94 -18.13
CA MET A 213 1.99 10.90 -18.28
C MET A 213 1.77 10.06 -19.54
N GLU A 214 0.53 9.66 -19.81
CA GLU A 214 0.15 8.92 -21.02
C GLU A 214 0.40 9.73 -22.30
N GLY A 215 0.22 11.05 -22.23
CA GLY A 215 0.57 12.00 -23.29
C GLY A 215 2.06 12.35 -23.41
N GLY A 216 2.91 11.83 -22.52
CA GLY A 216 4.36 12.07 -22.52
C GLY A 216 4.80 13.42 -21.93
N ASP A 217 3.92 14.14 -21.21
CA ASP A 217 4.20 15.43 -20.57
C ASP A 217 4.51 15.26 -19.06
N SER A 218 5.48 14.40 -18.74
CA SER A 218 5.92 14.19 -17.35
C SER A 218 6.46 15.47 -16.71
N GLY A 219 6.98 16.40 -17.52
CA GLY A 219 7.51 17.68 -17.05
C GLY A 219 6.45 18.60 -16.43
N ARG A 220 5.18 18.52 -16.84
CA ARG A 220 4.08 19.22 -16.15
C ARG A 220 3.80 18.62 -14.78
N VAL A 221 3.80 17.29 -14.66
CA VAL A 221 3.59 16.59 -13.37
C VAL A 221 4.74 16.88 -12.40
N GLU A 222 5.98 16.89 -12.89
CA GLU A 222 7.18 17.18 -12.09
C GLU A 222 7.15 18.56 -11.41
N ARG A 223 6.48 19.55 -11.99
CA ARG A 223 6.34 20.88 -11.35
C ARG A 223 5.57 20.82 -10.02
N PHE A 224 4.69 19.84 -9.85
CA PHE A 224 3.93 19.65 -8.63
C PHE A 224 4.71 18.97 -7.51
N LEU A 225 5.94 18.52 -7.78
CA LEU A 225 6.86 18.04 -6.75
C LEU A 225 7.31 19.16 -5.79
N GLU A 226 7.18 20.42 -6.22
CA GLU A 226 7.47 21.61 -5.41
C GLU A 226 6.19 22.28 -4.87
N ASP A 227 5.02 21.65 -5.03
CA ASP A 227 3.75 22.21 -4.55
C ASP A 227 3.81 22.44 -3.03
N PRO A 228 3.27 23.56 -2.50
CA PRO A 228 3.26 23.79 -1.05
C PRO A 228 2.51 22.72 -0.25
N SER A 229 1.49 22.08 -0.84
CA SER A 229 0.73 20.99 -0.21
C SER A 229 1.47 19.66 -0.29
N HIS A 230 1.69 19.00 0.86
CA HIS A 230 2.29 17.67 0.88
C HIS A 230 1.40 16.62 0.20
N LYS A 231 0.07 16.76 0.30
CA LYS A 231 -0.89 15.85 -0.36
C LYS A 231 -0.80 15.94 -1.89
N VAL A 232 -0.61 17.14 -2.43
CA VAL A 232 -0.40 17.33 -3.88
C VAL A 232 0.93 16.73 -4.32
N ARG A 233 2.01 16.97 -3.56
CA ARG A 233 3.32 16.34 -3.83
C ARG A 233 3.22 14.82 -3.83
N LEU A 234 2.50 14.22 -2.87
CA LEU A 234 2.25 12.78 -2.80
C LEU A 234 1.56 12.24 -4.05
N VAL A 235 0.52 12.93 -4.55
CA VAL A 235 -0.18 12.53 -5.79
C VAL A 235 0.78 12.56 -6.98
N ALA A 236 1.58 13.62 -7.13
CA ALA A 236 2.57 13.72 -8.19
C ALA A 236 3.59 12.57 -8.13
N ILE A 237 4.12 12.27 -6.93
CA ILE A 237 5.10 11.19 -6.73
C ILE A 237 4.51 9.83 -7.11
N ARG A 238 3.27 9.54 -6.69
CA ARG A 238 2.59 8.28 -7.03
C ARG A 238 2.47 8.09 -8.54
N VAL A 239 1.96 9.12 -9.23
CA VAL A 239 1.78 9.07 -10.69
C VAL A 239 3.13 8.95 -11.42
N LEU A 240 4.17 9.63 -10.93
CA LEU A 240 5.51 9.53 -11.52
C LEU A 240 6.13 8.16 -11.31
N PHE A 241 5.91 7.50 -10.16
CA PHE A 241 6.35 6.12 -9.99
C PHE A 241 5.63 5.14 -10.92
N ASP A 242 4.33 5.33 -11.15
CA ASP A 242 3.56 4.51 -12.11
C ASP A 242 4.06 4.66 -13.55
N GLY A 243 4.41 5.89 -13.95
CA GLY A 243 4.76 6.19 -15.35
C GLY A 243 6.25 6.14 -15.69
N LYS A 244 7.15 6.08 -14.71
CA LYS A 244 8.61 6.08 -14.95
C LYS A 244 9.25 4.70 -14.83
N SER A 245 10.32 4.51 -15.59
CA SER A 245 11.16 3.31 -15.49
C SER A 245 11.95 3.29 -14.18
N SER A 246 12.40 2.11 -13.76
CA SER A 246 13.20 1.95 -12.53
C SER A 246 14.50 2.77 -12.53
N ALA A 247 15.05 3.09 -13.71
CA ALA A 247 16.23 3.94 -13.85
C ALA A 247 16.00 5.40 -13.43
N ASP A 248 14.75 5.87 -13.46
CA ASP A 248 14.43 7.28 -13.23
C ASP A 248 13.93 7.55 -11.80
N TRP A 249 13.63 6.51 -11.01
CA TRP A 249 13.14 6.65 -9.64
C TRP A 249 14.13 7.33 -8.70
N ALA A 250 15.44 7.16 -8.94
CA ALA A 250 16.48 7.78 -8.13
C ALA A 250 16.37 9.31 -8.08
N SER A 251 15.91 9.92 -9.18
CA SER A 251 15.68 11.37 -9.25
C SER A 251 14.54 11.84 -8.35
N ILE A 252 13.57 10.97 -8.06
CA ILE A 252 12.40 11.25 -7.22
C ILE A 252 12.72 11.02 -5.73
N MET A 253 13.62 10.09 -5.40
CA MET A 253 13.95 9.74 -4.00
C MET A 253 14.45 10.94 -3.19
N GLY A 254 15.22 11.85 -3.79
CA GLY A 254 15.70 13.07 -3.10
C GLY A 254 14.59 14.04 -2.68
N LEU A 255 13.35 13.83 -3.15
CA LEU A 255 12.19 14.61 -2.74
C LEU A 255 11.50 14.02 -1.51
N LEU A 256 11.65 12.72 -1.27
CA LEU A 256 11.09 12.04 -0.10
C LEU A 256 11.74 12.52 1.20
N GLU A 257 13.01 12.93 1.16
CA GLU A 257 13.73 13.52 2.30
C GLU A 257 13.09 14.81 2.82
N LYS A 258 12.31 15.50 1.99
CA LYS A 258 11.61 16.75 2.35
C LYS A 258 10.17 16.51 2.84
N MET A 259 9.74 15.25 2.89
CA MET A 259 8.38 14.88 3.29
C MET A 259 8.35 14.46 4.76
N ASP A 260 7.19 14.63 5.38
CA ASP A 260 6.97 14.12 6.73
C ASP A 260 7.02 12.59 6.71
N PHE A 261 7.63 12.01 7.74
CA PHE A 261 7.84 10.56 7.80
C PHE A 261 6.53 9.76 7.67
N ALA A 262 5.43 10.26 8.24
CA ALA A 262 4.11 9.64 8.12
C ALA A 262 3.60 9.55 6.67
N ASP A 263 3.89 10.57 5.85
CA ASP A 263 3.53 10.59 4.43
C ASP A 263 4.36 9.58 3.63
N VAL A 264 5.64 9.44 3.97
CA VAL A 264 6.52 8.44 3.35
C VAL A 264 6.05 7.03 3.69
N VAL A 265 5.59 6.77 4.92
CA VAL A 265 4.97 5.48 5.29
C VAL A 265 3.69 5.24 4.49
N ALA A 266 2.80 6.24 4.38
CA ALA A 266 1.58 6.10 3.59
C ALA A 266 1.85 5.87 2.10
N LEU A 267 2.92 6.47 1.56
CA LEU A 267 3.40 6.21 0.21
C LEU A 267 3.92 4.77 0.07
N ALA A 268 4.72 4.29 1.03
CA ALA A 268 5.24 2.92 1.05
C ALA A 268 4.10 1.89 1.08
N GLU A 269 3.07 2.11 1.90
CA GLU A 269 1.89 1.24 1.95
C GLU A 269 1.13 1.23 0.62
N TRP A 270 0.94 2.40 -0.02
CA TRP A 270 0.34 2.48 -1.34
C TRP A 270 1.18 1.73 -2.39
N ILE A 271 2.51 1.85 -2.37
CA ILE A 271 3.41 1.10 -3.26
C ILE A 271 3.20 -0.40 -3.07
N ALA A 272 3.17 -0.85 -1.81
CA ALA A 272 2.99 -2.26 -1.47
C ALA A 272 1.64 -2.84 -1.93
N THR A 273 0.59 -2.03 -2.05
CA THR A 273 -0.74 -2.49 -2.47
C THR A 273 -1.01 -2.32 -3.97
N SER A 274 -0.45 -1.28 -4.58
CA SER A 274 -0.86 -0.83 -5.91
C SER A 274 0.10 -1.24 -7.03
N GLN A 275 1.40 -1.35 -6.73
CA GLN A 275 2.41 -1.71 -7.73
C GLN A 275 2.48 -3.20 -7.99
N GLU A 276 3.04 -3.60 -9.14
CA GLU A 276 3.46 -4.99 -9.37
C GLU A 276 4.46 -5.42 -8.28
N PRO A 277 4.38 -6.66 -7.74
CA PRO A 277 5.13 -7.02 -6.53
C PRO A 277 6.65 -6.81 -6.63
N GLN A 278 7.27 -7.13 -7.77
CA GLN A 278 8.70 -6.93 -7.97
C GLN A 278 9.07 -5.44 -8.00
N VAL A 279 8.28 -4.62 -8.70
CA VAL A 279 8.42 -3.16 -8.74
C VAL A 279 8.24 -2.56 -7.35
N ALA A 280 7.24 -3.03 -6.60
CA ALA A 280 6.99 -2.61 -5.23
C ALA A 280 8.20 -2.91 -4.32
N GLY A 281 8.78 -4.11 -4.44
CA GLY A 281 9.95 -4.51 -3.66
C GLY A 281 11.17 -3.63 -3.94
N GLU A 282 11.44 -3.32 -5.21
CA GLU A 282 12.54 -2.42 -5.58
C GLU A 282 12.33 -0.99 -5.06
N LEU A 283 11.13 -0.43 -5.23
CA LEU A 283 10.79 0.91 -4.74
C LEU A 283 10.89 1.00 -3.21
N LEU A 284 10.31 0.03 -2.49
CA LEU A 284 10.39 -0.01 -1.03
C LEU A 284 11.83 -0.14 -0.52
N ARG A 285 12.67 -0.91 -1.22
CA ARG A 285 14.10 -1.00 -0.91
C ARG A 285 14.76 0.37 -1.10
N MET A 286 14.53 1.05 -2.22
CA MET A 286 15.09 2.38 -2.48
C MET A 286 14.64 3.42 -1.44
N ILE A 287 13.37 3.43 -1.06
CA ILE A 287 12.82 4.31 -0.01
C ILE A 287 13.47 4.01 1.34
N SER A 288 13.60 2.72 1.69
CA SER A 288 14.22 2.31 2.96
C SER A 288 15.69 2.74 3.02
N SER A 289 16.41 2.66 1.91
CA SER A 289 17.79 3.13 1.80
C SER A 289 17.90 4.67 1.85
N SER A 290 17.02 5.41 1.18
CA SER A 290 17.09 6.88 1.14
C SER A 290 16.73 7.52 2.48
N MET A 291 15.78 6.93 3.22
CA MET A 291 15.36 7.43 4.52
C MET A 291 16.33 7.07 5.66
N ASN A 292 17.51 6.53 5.33
CA ASN A 292 18.58 6.20 6.26
C ASN A 292 18.10 5.32 7.43
N ALA A 293 17.27 4.33 7.10
CA ALA A 293 17.02 3.18 7.95
C ALA A 293 16.45 3.49 9.37
N THR A 294 15.55 4.45 9.53
CA THR A 294 14.84 4.66 10.80
C THR A 294 13.83 3.56 11.15
N GLY A 295 13.64 2.57 10.27
CA GLY A 295 12.50 1.65 10.33
C GLY A 295 11.18 2.38 10.18
N GLY A 296 10.07 1.65 10.26
CA GLY A 296 8.70 2.15 10.09
C GLY A 296 8.02 1.74 8.78
N PHE A 297 8.63 0.87 7.97
CA PHE A 297 8.05 0.33 6.73
C PHE A 297 7.59 -1.13 6.84
N LEU A 298 7.66 -1.72 8.04
CA LEU A 298 7.19 -3.09 8.29
C LEU A 298 5.76 -3.34 7.77
N SER A 299 4.83 -2.38 7.91
CA SER A 299 3.46 -2.53 7.40
C SER A 299 3.43 -2.72 5.88
N ALA A 300 4.17 -1.88 5.14
CA ALA A 300 4.31 -1.98 3.69
C ALA A 300 4.95 -3.32 3.26
N TRP A 301 6.04 -3.73 3.90
CA TRP A 301 6.67 -5.03 3.64
C TRP A 301 5.73 -6.20 3.94
N ALA A 302 4.96 -6.14 5.03
CA ALA A 302 3.99 -7.16 5.39
C ALA A 302 2.85 -7.25 4.36
N MET A 303 2.31 -6.11 3.91
CA MET A 303 1.30 -6.05 2.84
C MET A 303 1.84 -6.66 1.53
N LEU A 304 3.07 -6.31 1.14
CA LEU A 304 3.70 -6.82 -0.06
C LEU A 304 3.92 -8.34 0.01
N GLY A 305 4.47 -8.86 1.12
CA GLY A 305 4.63 -10.31 1.32
C GLY A 305 3.29 -11.07 1.39
N GLY A 306 2.23 -10.38 1.80
CA GLY A 306 0.86 -10.88 1.75
C GLY A 306 0.41 -11.16 0.32
N ARG A 307 0.82 -10.31 -0.63
CA ARG A 307 0.57 -10.47 -2.07
C ARG A 307 1.54 -11.46 -2.71
N ASP A 308 2.84 -11.29 -2.51
CA ASP A 308 3.89 -12.14 -3.06
C ASP A 308 5.07 -12.28 -2.08
N ARG A 309 5.20 -13.47 -1.51
CA ARG A 309 6.24 -13.78 -0.51
C ARG A 309 7.62 -13.91 -1.14
N SER A 310 7.70 -14.26 -2.43
CA SER A 310 8.98 -14.42 -3.14
C SER A 310 9.74 -13.11 -3.23
N VAL A 311 9.05 -11.97 -3.16
CA VAL A 311 9.67 -10.63 -3.11
C VAL A 311 10.44 -10.42 -1.81
N LEU A 312 9.89 -10.88 -0.66
CA LEU A 312 10.62 -10.79 0.62
C LEU A 312 11.88 -11.65 0.59
N GLU A 313 11.77 -12.87 0.05
CA GLU A 313 12.90 -13.79 -0.13
C GLU A 313 13.97 -13.17 -1.05
N TRP A 314 13.57 -12.66 -2.22
CA TRP A 314 14.47 -12.00 -3.15
C TRP A 314 15.15 -10.78 -2.53
N THR A 315 14.41 -9.92 -1.82
CA THR A 315 14.98 -8.75 -1.14
C THR A 315 16.03 -9.19 -0.11
N LEU A 316 15.73 -10.19 0.72
CA LEU A 316 16.70 -10.73 1.69
C LEU A 316 17.94 -11.32 1.02
N ARG A 317 17.79 -12.06 -0.10
CA ARG A 317 18.94 -12.57 -0.88
C ARG A 317 19.75 -11.44 -1.51
N SER A 318 19.10 -10.36 -1.97
CA SER A 318 19.80 -9.22 -2.58
C SER A 318 20.62 -8.43 -1.56
N GLU A 319 20.08 -8.24 -0.35
CA GLU A 319 20.80 -7.63 0.76
C GLU A 319 21.99 -8.50 1.19
N PHE A 320 21.88 -9.82 1.02
CA PHE A 320 22.98 -10.73 1.26
C PHE A 320 24.09 -10.66 0.20
N ASP A 321 23.73 -10.75 -1.07
CA ASP A 321 24.70 -10.73 -2.17
C ASP A 321 25.56 -9.45 -2.11
N PHE A 322 24.96 -8.34 -1.70
CA PHE A 322 25.66 -7.10 -1.39
C PHE A 322 26.70 -7.26 -0.27
N LEU A 323 26.31 -7.84 0.88
CA LEU A 323 27.21 -8.08 2.01
C LEU A 323 28.37 -9.02 1.67
N THR A 324 28.12 -10.09 0.89
CA THR A 324 29.19 -11.02 0.49
C THR A 324 30.14 -10.43 -0.53
N ALA A 325 29.63 -9.62 -1.46
CA ALA A 325 30.45 -8.91 -2.43
C ALA A 325 31.40 -7.92 -1.73
N GLU A 326 30.92 -7.20 -0.71
CA GLU A 326 31.75 -6.33 0.13
C GLU A 326 32.75 -7.11 1.00
N GLN A 327 32.44 -8.33 1.42
CA GLN A 327 33.31 -9.21 2.21
C GLN A 327 34.33 -10.04 1.39
N THR A 328 34.46 -9.80 0.08
CA THR A 328 35.39 -10.54 -0.80
C THR A 328 36.89 -10.38 -0.47
N SER A 329 37.27 -9.56 0.52
CA SER A 329 38.66 -9.48 0.98
C SER A 329 39.05 -10.52 2.04
N GLU A 330 38.11 -11.23 2.66
CA GLU A 330 38.28 -12.46 3.47
C GLU A 330 36.95 -12.68 4.25
N PRO A 331 36.40 -13.90 4.34
CA PRO A 331 35.25 -14.14 5.21
C PRO A 331 35.63 -13.72 6.64
N PRO A 332 34.77 -13.00 7.39
CA PRO A 332 35.10 -12.60 8.74
C PRO A 332 35.48 -13.84 9.54
N THR A 333 36.76 -13.93 9.90
CA THR A 333 37.28 -15.00 10.74
C THR A 333 36.77 -14.78 12.16
N GLY A 334 35.57 -15.27 12.42
CA GLY A 334 34.96 -15.32 13.75
C GLY A 334 33.75 -14.40 13.91
N PHE A 335 32.82 -14.87 14.74
CA PHE A 335 31.72 -14.07 15.26
C PHE A 335 32.28 -13.00 16.21
N LEU A 336 32.30 -11.74 15.77
CA LEU A 336 32.76 -10.64 16.62
C LEU A 336 31.59 -10.12 17.48
N PRO A 337 31.73 -10.09 18.82
CA PRO A 337 30.77 -9.44 19.70
C PRO A 337 30.82 -7.92 19.53
N ILE A 338 29.68 -7.27 19.80
CA ILE A 338 29.52 -5.81 19.65
C ILE A 338 29.62 -5.18 21.04
N GLU A 339 30.59 -4.29 21.23
CA GLU A 339 31.09 -3.91 22.57
C GLU A 339 30.45 -2.60 23.11
N ASN A 340 29.83 -1.74 22.27
CA ASN A 340 29.41 -0.39 22.71
C ASN A 340 27.93 -0.05 22.48
N VAL A 341 27.36 0.78 23.38
CA VAL A 341 25.96 1.27 23.31
C VAL A 341 25.72 2.23 22.13
N GLY A 342 26.74 2.95 21.64
CA GLY A 342 26.64 3.73 20.39
C GLY A 342 26.50 2.85 19.14
N GLU A 343 26.90 1.58 19.23
CA GLU A 343 26.71 0.59 18.17
C GLU A 343 25.27 0.02 18.20
N LEU A 344 24.48 0.19 19.28
CA LEU A 344 23.08 -0.25 19.34
C LEU A 344 22.17 0.55 18.42
N ASP A 345 22.24 1.89 18.45
CA ASP A 345 21.50 2.74 17.51
C ASP A 345 21.96 2.46 16.08
N PHE A 346 23.27 2.31 15.87
CA PHE A 346 23.83 1.89 14.60
C PHE A 346 23.33 0.50 14.17
N LEU A 347 23.09 -0.47 15.06
CA LEU A 347 22.49 -1.77 14.72
C LEU A 347 20.98 -1.72 14.48
N TYR A 348 20.27 -0.75 15.06
CA TYR A 348 18.87 -0.51 14.72
C TYR A 348 18.74 0.13 13.33
N HIS A 349 19.77 0.84 12.87
CA HIS A 349 19.84 1.46 11.55
C HIS A 349 20.51 0.55 10.49
N GLU A 350 21.70 0.02 10.74
CA GLU A 350 22.39 -0.97 9.93
C GLU A 350 21.70 -2.34 10.07
N GLY A 351 20.84 -2.65 9.11
CA GLY A 351 19.99 -3.83 9.12
C GLY A 351 18.51 -3.55 9.40
N SER A 352 18.07 -2.29 9.46
CA SER A 352 16.63 -1.99 9.62
C SER A 352 15.80 -2.63 8.50
N LEU A 353 16.28 -2.55 7.25
CA LEU A 353 15.61 -3.17 6.10
C LEU A 353 15.58 -4.69 6.24
N ARG A 354 16.73 -5.34 6.50
CA ARG A 354 16.79 -6.81 6.69
C ARG A 354 15.87 -7.26 7.80
N LYS A 355 15.86 -6.55 8.94
CA LYS A 355 14.98 -6.83 10.07
C LYS A 355 13.51 -6.66 9.71
N GLU A 356 13.12 -5.57 9.05
CA GLU A 356 11.72 -5.33 8.67
C GLU A 356 11.21 -6.33 7.63
N VAL A 357 12.04 -6.66 6.62
CA VAL A 357 11.69 -7.67 5.62
C VAL A 357 11.61 -9.05 6.27
N MET A 358 12.50 -9.34 7.23
CA MET A 358 12.47 -10.56 8.03
C MET A 358 11.20 -10.65 8.90
N ASP A 359 10.87 -9.60 9.64
CA ASP A 359 9.64 -9.49 10.44
C ASP A 359 8.39 -9.61 9.56
N ALA A 360 8.39 -9.00 8.36
CA ALA A 360 7.32 -9.17 7.39
C ALA A 360 7.21 -10.62 6.89
N TYR A 361 8.34 -11.30 6.64
CA TYR A 361 8.36 -12.70 6.22
C TYR A 361 7.84 -13.62 7.32
N PHE A 362 8.16 -13.30 8.59
CA PHE A 362 7.60 -13.96 9.76
C PHE A 362 6.08 -13.83 9.85
N LEU A 363 5.58 -12.59 9.80
CA LEU A 363 4.16 -12.31 9.89
C LEU A 363 3.38 -13.01 8.77
N ASN A 364 3.93 -13.02 7.56
CA ASN A 364 3.31 -13.68 6.41
C ASN A 364 3.35 -15.21 6.50
N SER A 365 4.42 -15.79 7.02
CA SER A 365 4.52 -17.24 7.21
C SER A 365 3.54 -17.74 8.27
N LEU A 366 3.39 -17.00 9.37
CA LEU A 366 2.40 -17.29 10.41
C LEU A 366 0.96 -17.15 9.89
N SER A 367 0.67 -16.11 9.09
CA SER A 367 -0.69 -15.87 8.58
C SER A 367 -1.10 -16.87 7.50
N LYS A 368 -0.18 -17.28 6.62
CA LYS A 368 -0.44 -18.25 5.54
C LYS A 368 -0.28 -19.70 5.97
N GLY A 369 0.35 -19.96 7.12
CA GLY A 369 0.67 -21.31 7.59
C GLY A 369 1.74 -22.01 6.75
N GLU A 370 2.48 -21.25 5.93
CA GLU A 370 3.57 -21.76 5.11
C GLU A 370 4.89 -21.64 5.86
N PRO A 371 5.71 -22.69 5.93
CA PRO A 371 7.02 -22.59 6.55
C PRO A 371 7.90 -21.61 5.76
N MET A 372 8.80 -20.94 6.49
CA MET A 372 9.85 -20.13 5.89
C MET A 372 10.91 -21.02 5.24
N ASP A 373 11.61 -20.46 4.26
CA ASP A 373 12.74 -21.12 3.62
C ASP A 373 13.87 -21.38 4.63
N ALA A 374 14.17 -22.66 4.84
CA ALA A 374 15.17 -23.10 5.82
C ALA A 374 16.60 -22.67 5.43
N GLU A 375 16.90 -22.66 4.14
CA GLU A 375 18.20 -22.21 3.62
C GLU A 375 18.42 -20.74 3.95
N MET A 376 17.45 -19.88 3.65
CA MET A 376 17.44 -18.47 4.01
C MET A 376 17.63 -18.25 5.52
N LEU A 377 16.85 -18.95 6.35
CA LEU A 377 16.95 -18.81 7.80
C LEU A 377 18.32 -19.25 8.35
N ASN A 378 18.84 -20.38 7.87
CA ASN A 378 20.18 -20.84 8.22
C ASN A 378 21.21 -19.78 7.82
N TRP A 379 21.09 -19.27 6.60
CA TRP A 379 21.97 -18.26 6.07
C TRP A 379 22.03 -17.01 6.98
N LEU A 380 20.88 -16.44 7.35
CA LEU A 380 20.80 -15.28 8.25
C LEU A 380 21.34 -15.58 9.64
N ALA A 381 21.05 -16.77 10.15
CA ALA A 381 21.56 -17.21 11.44
C ALA A 381 23.09 -17.33 11.41
N ARG A 382 23.71 -17.72 10.29
CA ARG A 382 25.17 -17.84 10.18
C ARG A 382 25.88 -16.51 9.94
N LEU A 383 25.38 -15.72 8.99
CA LEU A 383 26.19 -14.68 8.33
C LEU A 383 25.74 -13.25 8.62
N ASP A 384 24.51 -13.00 9.10
CA ASP A 384 24.09 -11.63 9.44
C ASP A 384 24.89 -11.13 10.64
N GLN A 385 25.45 -9.92 10.57
CA GLN A 385 26.22 -9.31 11.66
C GLN A 385 25.34 -8.77 12.79
N ASN A 386 24.05 -8.52 12.51
CA ASN A 386 23.11 -7.99 13.48
C ASN A 386 22.61 -9.09 14.43
N PRO A 387 22.88 -9.01 15.76
CA PRO A 387 22.50 -10.04 16.72
C PRO A 387 20.99 -10.25 16.82
N LEU A 388 20.18 -9.21 16.53
CA LEU A 388 18.71 -9.31 16.54
C LEU A 388 18.21 -10.20 15.38
N THR A 389 18.62 -9.90 14.15
CA THR A 389 18.24 -10.65 12.96
C THR A 389 18.77 -12.08 13.04
N ARG A 390 20.05 -12.23 13.41
CA ARG A 390 20.71 -13.53 13.62
C ARG A 390 19.95 -14.39 14.64
N GLY A 391 19.71 -13.83 15.83
CA GLY A 391 19.02 -14.53 16.90
C GLY A 391 17.57 -14.85 16.56
N GLN A 392 16.88 -14.02 15.77
CA GLN A 392 15.52 -14.31 15.32
C GLN A 392 15.46 -15.43 14.27
N ALA A 393 16.37 -15.42 13.30
CA ALA A 393 16.48 -16.50 12.31
C ALA A 393 16.78 -17.86 12.97
N TRP A 394 17.77 -17.87 13.89
CA TRP A 394 18.11 -19.05 14.68
C TRP A 394 16.94 -19.58 15.53
N ARG A 395 16.21 -18.67 16.19
CA ARG A 395 15.03 -19.04 16.99
C ARG A 395 13.89 -19.60 16.15
N THR A 396 13.82 -19.22 14.89
CA THR A 396 12.79 -19.72 13.98
C THR A 396 13.11 -21.11 13.47
N LEU A 397 14.37 -21.38 13.12
CA LEU A 397 14.80 -22.72 12.72
C LEU A 397 14.40 -23.75 13.77
N GLY A 398 14.64 -23.49 15.05
CA GLY A 398 14.33 -24.48 16.09
C GLY A 398 12.85 -24.53 16.52
N ARG A 399 12.06 -23.48 16.21
CA ARG A 399 10.59 -23.53 16.31
C ARG A 399 9.95 -24.32 15.17
N SER A 400 10.62 -24.44 14.03
CA SER A 400 10.13 -25.23 12.90
C SER A 400 9.97 -26.70 13.31
N PRO A 401 8.85 -27.37 12.98
CA PRO A 401 8.62 -28.77 13.36
C PRO A 401 9.54 -29.76 12.62
N ASP A 402 10.32 -29.30 11.63
CA ASP A 402 11.24 -30.13 10.85
C ASP A 402 12.53 -30.42 11.64
N ASP A 403 12.93 -31.70 11.68
CA ASP A 403 14.15 -32.15 12.36
C ASP A 403 15.42 -31.73 11.61
N ALA A 404 15.35 -31.51 10.30
CA ALA A 404 16.47 -30.93 9.54
C ALA A 404 16.81 -29.51 10.04
N ASN A 405 15.79 -28.72 10.38
CA ASN A 405 15.99 -27.36 10.93
C ASN A 405 16.50 -27.39 12.37
N LEU A 406 16.10 -28.39 13.16
CA LEU A 406 16.66 -28.63 14.49
C LEU A 406 18.15 -28.96 14.41
N ALA A 407 18.56 -29.81 13.47
CA ALA A 407 19.97 -30.12 13.25
C ALA A 407 20.80 -28.87 12.92
N LEU A 408 20.27 -27.95 12.11
CA LEU A 408 20.92 -26.67 11.81
C LEU A 408 21.08 -25.78 13.05
N VAL A 409 20.09 -25.74 13.94
CA VAL A 409 20.17 -25.00 15.22
C VAL A 409 21.28 -25.55 16.10
N LEU A 410 21.39 -26.87 16.19
CA LEU A 410 22.41 -27.55 16.99
C LEU A 410 23.80 -27.36 16.41
N ASP A 411 23.94 -27.44 15.09
CA ASP A 411 25.21 -27.18 14.39
C ASP A 411 25.70 -25.75 14.64
N LEU A 412 24.81 -24.76 14.48
CA LEU A 412 25.11 -23.35 14.77
C LEU A 412 25.50 -23.12 16.23
N PHE A 413 24.80 -23.75 17.16
CA PHE A 413 25.11 -23.63 18.59
C PHE A 413 26.53 -24.13 18.93
N GLN A 414 27.05 -25.10 18.17
CA GLN A 414 28.39 -25.65 18.35
C GLN A 414 29.50 -24.80 17.73
N GLU A 415 29.15 -23.80 16.90
CA GLU A 415 30.16 -22.95 16.28
C GLU A 415 30.85 -22.04 17.32
N PRO A 416 32.19 -22.01 17.38
CA PRO A 416 32.92 -21.18 18.33
C PRO A 416 32.54 -19.70 18.21
N GLY A 417 32.12 -19.09 19.32
CA GLY A 417 31.74 -17.67 19.36
C GLY A 417 30.31 -17.38 18.89
N TYR A 418 29.56 -18.36 18.40
CA TYR A 418 28.19 -18.16 17.93
C TYR A 418 27.27 -17.60 19.02
N LEU A 419 27.34 -18.15 20.24
CA LEU A 419 26.52 -17.67 21.36
C LEU A 419 26.83 -16.23 21.75
N ALA A 420 28.11 -15.86 21.78
CA ALA A 420 28.53 -14.48 22.04
C ALA A 420 27.99 -13.53 20.95
N SER A 421 27.89 -14.02 19.72
CA SER A 421 27.32 -13.31 18.57
C SER A 421 25.82 -13.01 18.70
N LEU A 422 25.09 -13.71 19.56
CA LEU A 422 23.65 -13.49 19.77
C LEU A 422 23.37 -12.42 20.83
N ARG A 423 24.38 -11.98 21.58
CA ARG A 423 24.23 -11.00 22.66
C ARG A 423 23.99 -9.61 22.10
N LEU A 424 23.05 -8.88 22.69
CA LEU A 424 22.93 -7.45 22.40
C LEU A 424 24.06 -6.68 23.08
N PRO A 425 24.42 -5.48 22.58
CA PRO A 425 25.46 -4.69 23.23
C PRO A 425 25.08 -4.36 24.69
N GLY A 426 26.03 -4.60 25.60
CA GLY A 426 25.82 -4.48 27.05
C GLY A 426 25.15 -5.69 27.71
N GLU A 427 24.84 -6.76 26.97
CA GLU A 427 24.43 -8.04 27.54
C GLU A 427 25.64 -8.97 27.74
N ASP A 428 25.94 -9.29 28.99
CA ASP A 428 27.01 -10.23 29.37
C ASP A 428 26.50 -11.65 29.67
N SER A 429 25.21 -11.93 29.40
CA SER A 429 24.53 -13.18 29.73
C SER A 429 23.85 -13.81 28.51
N ASP A 430 23.84 -15.14 28.47
CA ASP A 430 23.17 -15.97 27.46
C ASP A 430 21.74 -16.38 27.86
N GLN A 431 21.14 -15.69 28.84
CA GLN A 431 19.82 -16.02 29.39
C GLN A 431 18.75 -16.23 28.30
N ARG A 432 18.66 -15.32 27.32
CA ARG A 432 17.64 -15.41 26.26
C ARG A 432 17.82 -16.64 25.37
N ALA A 433 19.07 -17.00 25.09
CA ALA A 433 19.38 -18.21 24.35
C ALA A 433 18.98 -19.45 25.19
N ALA A 434 19.30 -19.46 26.49
CA ALA A 434 18.94 -20.54 27.40
C ALA A 434 17.42 -20.73 27.51
N GLU A 435 16.65 -19.66 27.71
CA GLU A 435 15.19 -19.70 27.78
C GLU A 435 14.58 -20.29 26.50
N TYR A 436 15.10 -19.88 25.34
CA TYR A 436 14.68 -20.42 24.05
C TYR A 436 15.00 -21.92 23.91
N LEU A 437 16.21 -22.34 24.25
CA LEU A 437 16.66 -23.73 24.16
C LEU A 437 15.82 -24.64 25.06
N ILE A 438 15.54 -24.20 26.28
CA ILE A 438 14.65 -24.89 27.22
C ILE A 438 13.25 -25.06 26.64
N GLN A 439 12.70 -24.00 26.04
CA GLN A 439 11.31 -23.99 25.60
C GLN A 439 11.09 -24.76 24.30
N TYR A 440 11.98 -24.67 23.33
CA TYR A 440 11.73 -25.15 21.96
C TYR A 440 12.67 -26.26 21.49
N VAL A 441 13.87 -26.38 22.07
CA VAL A 441 14.88 -27.37 21.63
C VAL A 441 14.87 -28.61 22.53
N SER A 442 15.01 -28.46 23.85
CA SER A 442 15.04 -29.60 24.80
C SER A 442 13.91 -30.62 24.57
N PRO A 443 12.63 -30.22 24.42
CA PRO A 443 11.53 -31.17 24.28
C PRO A 443 11.63 -32.08 23.05
N ARG A 444 12.43 -31.68 22.05
CA ARG A 444 12.58 -32.38 20.77
C ARG A 444 13.79 -33.30 20.72
N LEU A 445 14.76 -33.12 21.61
CA LEU A 445 15.96 -33.95 21.67
C LEU A 445 15.71 -35.26 22.39
N ASP A 446 16.40 -36.32 21.97
CA ASP A 446 16.46 -37.58 22.71
C ASP A 446 17.43 -37.50 23.90
N ALA A 447 17.44 -38.53 24.76
CA ALA A 447 18.25 -38.52 25.98
C ALA A 447 19.77 -38.43 25.72
N SER A 448 20.24 -38.98 24.60
CA SER A 448 21.65 -38.92 24.21
C SER A 448 22.03 -37.54 23.69
N GLU A 449 21.16 -36.93 22.89
CA GLU A 449 21.29 -35.58 22.36
C GLU A 449 21.21 -34.53 23.47
N ARG A 450 20.29 -34.68 24.43
CA ARG A 450 20.20 -33.79 25.60
C ARG A 450 21.47 -33.84 26.45
N SER A 451 22.04 -35.03 26.65
CA SER A 451 23.28 -35.19 27.41
C SER A 451 24.47 -34.53 26.70
N LEU A 452 24.56 -34.69 25.38
CA LEU A 452 25.58 -34.04 24.56
C LEU A 452 25.42 -32.51 24.58
N PHE A 453 24.19 -32.02 24.42
CA PHE A 453 23.87 -30.60 24.45
C PHE A 453 24.21 -29.97 25.80
N LEU A 454 23.88 -30.66 26.90
CA LEU A 454 24.17 -30.17 28.24
C LEU A 454 25.68 -30.01 28.47
N ALA A 455 26.49 -30.93 27.98
CA ALA A 455 27.95 -30.83 28.03
C ALA A 455 28.47 -29.62 27.23
N GLN A 456 27.90 -29.36 26.04
CA GLN A 456 28.27 -28.22 25.20
C GLN A 456 27.81 -26.87 25.80
N SER A 457 26.68 -26.87 26.49
CA SER A 457 26.13 -25.65 27.09
C SER A 457 26.93 -25.09 28.26
N GLN A 458 27.95 -25.81 28.76
CA GLN A 458 28.79 -25.38 29.89
C GLN A 458 29.49 -24.04 29.63
N GLU A 459 29.73 -23.69 28.36
CA GLU A 459 30.37 -22.44 27.95
C GLU A 459 29.43 -21.23 27.95
N MET A 460 28.12 -21.43 28.13
CA MET A 460 27.16 -20.33 28.23
C MET A 460 27.45 -19.47 29.46
N LEU A 461 27.32 -18.16 29.36
CA LEU A 461 27.39 -17.22 30.49
C LEU A 461 25.99 -17.12 31.12
N LEU A 462 25.74 -17.88 32.18
CA LEU A 462 24.45 -17.90 32.89
C LEU A 462 24.64 -17.71 34.39
N SER A 463 23.65 -17.12 35.05
CA SER A 463 23.57 -17.13 36.52
C SER A 463 23.38 -18.55 37.06
N ALA A 464 23.63 -18.77 38.35
CA ALA A 464 23.45 -20.09 38.97
C ALA A 464 22.00 -20.60 38.87
N GLU A 465 21.02 -19.69 38.92
CA GLU A 465 19.60 -20.02 38.77
C GLU A 465 19.26 -20.42 37.33
N GLU A 466 19.71 -19.63 36.34
CA GLU A 466 19.56 -19.93 34.91
C GLU A 466 20.22 -21.26 34.54
N ARG A 467 21.42 -21.53 35.10
CA ARG A 467 22.14 -22.80 34.92
C ARG A 467 21.33 -23.99 35.42
N ALA A 468 20.80 -23.89 36.64
CA ALA A 468 20.00 -24.94 37.23
C ALA A 468 18.70 -25.19 36.44
N ALA A 469 18.09 -24.14 35.88
CA ALA A 469 16.92 -24.26 35.02
C ALA A 469 17.26 -25.00 33.70
N LEU A 470 18.39 -24.67 33.07
CA LEU A 470 18.87 -25.35 31.86
C LEU A 470 19.18 -26.82 32.15
N GLU A 471 19.97 -27.11 33.18
CA GLU A 471 20.30 -28.48 33.60
C GLU A 471 19.05 -29.32 33.83
N LYS A 472 18.07 -28.78 34.56
CA LYS A 472 16.80 -29.46 34.81
C LYS A 472 16.03 -29.76 33.53
N ALA A 473 16.04 -28.85 32.56
CA ALA A 473 15.33 -29.04 31.30
C ALA A 473 15.97 -30.10 30.40
N PHE A 474 17.29 -30.28 30.46
CA PHE A 474 18.03 -31.24 29.63
C PHE A 474 18.41 -32.54 30.37
N SER A 475 18.12 -32.66 31.67
CA SER A 475 18.35 -33.89 32.46
C SER A 475 17.11 -34.77 32.60
N ASN A 476 15.92 -34.22 32.35
CA ASN A 476 14.68 -34.99 32.16
C ASN A 476 14.58 -35.43 30.69
#